data_AF-A0A8J8GYS8-F1
#
_entry.id   AF-A0A8J8GYS8-F1
#
_cell.length_a   1.000
_cell.length_b   1.000
_cell.length_c   1.000
_cell.angle_alpha   90.00
_cell.angle_beta   90.00
_cell.angle_gamma   90.00
#
_symmetry.space_group_name_H-M   'P 1'
#
loop_
_entity.id
_entity.type
_entity.pdbx_description
1 polymer ?
#
loop_
_entity_poly.entity_id
_entity_poly.type
_entity_poly.pdbx_seq_one_letter_code
_entity_poly.pdbx_strand_id
1 'polypeptide(L)' 'MADKPIRADKAGAVAELTENFRNSPATVLTEYRGLTVAQLTELRRSLGRTTSYTVAKNTLAKRA' A
#
# COMPACT_ATOMS: atom_id res chain seq x y z
N MET A 1 -26.43 -4.23 -8.23
CA MET A 1 -25.07 -4.79 -8.04
C MET A 1 -24.91 -5.02 -6.55
N ALA A 2 -24.81 -6.29 -6.11
CA ALA A 2 -24.78 -6.60 -4.69
C ALA A 2 -23.46 -6.13 -4.08
N ASP A 3 -23.54 -5.28 -3.05
CA ASP A 3 -22.39 -4.92 -2.23
C ASP A 3 -21.96 -6.17 -1.45
N LYS A 4 -20.82 -6.73 -1.83
CA LYS A 4 -20.26 -7.92 -1.20
C LYS A 4 -19.69 -7.48 0.14
N PRO A 5 -20.10 -8.08 1.29
CA PRO A 5 -19.66 -7.62 2.60
C PRO A 5 -18.14 -7.55 2.64
N ILE A 6 -17.63 -6.34 2.87
CA ILE A 6 -16.21 -6.10 3.03
C ILE A 6 -15.80 -6.83 4.29
N ARG A 7 -15.06 -7.93 4.14
CA ARG A 7 -14.45 -8.64 5.28
C ARG A 7 -13.67 -7.62 6.10
N ALA A 8 -13.81 -7.67 7.43
CA ALA A 8 -13.23 -6.68 8.35
C ALA A 8 -11.75 -6.36 8.02
N ASP A 9 -10.95 -7.37 7.68
CA ASP A 9 -9.54 -7.22 7.29
C ASP A 9 -9.32 -6.27 6.10
N LYS A 10 -10.23 -6.29 5.13
CA LYS A 10 -10.16 -5.41 3.95
C LYS A 10 -10.59 -4.00 4.28
N ALA A 11 -11.57 -3.82 5.15
CA ALA A 11 -11.98 -2.50 5.61
C ALA A 11 -10.83 -1.84 6.40
N GLY A 12 -10.17 -2.60 7.28
CA GLY A 12 -8.99 -2.16 8.00
C GLY A 12 -7.85 -1.76 7.04
N ALA A 13 -7.52 -2.61 6.06
CA ALA A 13 -6.46 -2.31 5.10
C ALA A 13 -6.76 -1.05 4.24
N VAL A 14 -8.02 -0.82 3.89
CA VAL A 14 -8.42 0.42 3.17
C VAL A 14 -8.25 1.63 4.08
N ALA A 15 -8.73 1.56 5.33
CA ALA A 15 -8.62 2.67 6.27
C ALA A 15 -7.16 3.04 6.57
N GLU A 16 -6.28 2.05 6.75
CA GLU A 16 -4.84 2.27 6.96
C GLU A 16 -4.20 2.95 5.73
N LEU A 17 -4.51 2.50 4.51
CA LEU A 17 -4.02 3.13 3.29
C LEU A 17 -4.52 4.58 3.15
N THR A 18 -5.79 4.84 3.43
CA THR A 18 -6.37 6.19 3.39
C THR A 18 -5.65 7.13 4.34
N GLU A 19 -5.39 6.68 5.57
CA GLU A 19 -4.71 7.47 6.59
C GLU A 19 -3.26 7.76 6.20
N ASN A 20 -2.56 6.76 5.67
CA ASN A 20 -1.20 6.93 5.16
C ASN A 20 -1.15 7.95 4.02
N PHE A 21 -2.11 7.94 3.09
CA PHE A 21 -2.17 8.92 2.01
C PHE A 21 -2.48 10.34 2.49
N ARG A 22 -3.36 10.50 3.48
CA ARG A 22 -3.72 11.81 4.04
C ARG A 22 -2.58 12.45 4.82
N ASN A 23 -1.81 11.65 5.55
CA ASN A 23 -0.70 12.14 6.38
C ASN A 23 0.63 12.25 5.63
N SER A 24 0.72 11.73 4.41
CA SER A 24 1.94 11.80 3.61
C SER A 24 1.96 13.05 2.74
N PRO A 25 3.08 13.83 2.73
CA PRO A 25 3.18 15.02 1.88
C PRO A 25 3.23 14.68 0.39
N ALA A 26 3.67 13.47 0.03
CA ALA A 26 3.69 12.96 -1.33
C ALA A 26 3.54 11.44 -1.32
N THR A 27 2.98 10.89 -2.41
CA THR A 27 2.85 9.45 -2.64
C THR A 27 3.40 9.10 -4.01
N VAL A 28 4.18 8.02 -4.11
CA VAL A 28 4.77 7.52 -5.36
C VAL A 28 4.25 6.12 -5.65
N LEU A 29 3.74 5.90 -6.86
CA LEU A 29 3.34 4.57 -7.34
C LEU A 29 4.49 3.92 -8.09
N THR A 30 4.89 2.72 -7.66
CA THR A 30 5.95 1.95 -8.30
C THR A 30 5.42 0.62 -8.85
N GLU A 31 6.02 0.16 -9.94
CA GLU A 31 5.79 -1.19 -10.46
C GLU A 31 6.76 -2.16 -9.78
N TYR A 32 6.24 -3.18 -9.10
CA TYR A 32 7.05 -4.14 -8.35
C TYR A 32 7.33 -5.43 -9.13
N ARG A 33 6.62 -5.67 -10.25
CA ARG A 33 6.82 -6.87 -11.07
C ARG A 33 8.25 -6.94 -11.59
N GLY A 34 8.84 -8.13 -11.48
CA GLY A 34 10.25 -8.37 -11.81
C GLY A 34 11.21 -8.25 -10.64
N LEU A 35 10.76 -7.78 -9.46
CA LEU A 35 11.56 -7.74 -8.24
C LEU A 35 11.31 -8.96 -7.35
N THR A 36 12.39 -9.49 -6.79
CA THR A 36 12.36 -10.49 -5.73
C THR A 36 12.06 -9.85 -4.38
N VAL A 37 11.65 -10.65 -3.40
CA VAL A 37 11.43 -10.19 -2.01
C VAL A 37 12.70 -9.58 -1.41
N ALA A 38 13.88 -10.12 -1.74
CA ALA A 38 15.16 -9.59 -1.28
C ALA A 38 15.40 -8.16 -1.81
N GLN A 39 15.19 -7.95 -3.12
CA GLN A 39 15.34 -6.63 -3.75
C GLN A 39 14.32 -5.62 -3.22
N LEU A 40 13.07 -6.02 -2.96
CA LEU A 40 12.08 -5.16 -2.31
C LEU A 40 12.46 -4.80 -0.87
N THR A 41 13.10 -5.73 -0.15
CA THR A 41 13.58 -5.49 1.21
C THR A 41 14.75 -4.50 1.20
N GLU A 42 15.67 -4.63 0.25
CA GLU A 42 16.76 -3.69 0.03
C GLU A 42 16.25 -2.30 -0.33
N LEU A 43 15.33 -2.20 -1.29
CA LEU A 43 14.68 -0.93 -1.66
C LEU A 43 14.01 -0.27 -0.45
N ARG A 44 13.25 -1.02 0.34
CA ARG A 44 12.61 -0.47 1.55
C ARG A 44 13.64 0.09 2.53
N ARG A 45 14.82 -0.53 2.66
CA ARG A 45 15.90 -0.03 3.52
C ARG A 45 16.55 1.22 2.94
N SER A 46 16.74 1.29 1.62
CA SER A 46 17.38 2.44 0.97
C SER A 46 16.52 3.71 1.00
N LEU A 47 15.20 3.58 1.04
CA LEU A 47 14.26 4.70 1.20
C LEU A 47 14.31 5.37 2.59
N GLY A 48 15.03 4.79 3.55
CA GLY A 48 15.21 5.35 4.89
C GLY A 48 14.03 5.15 5.84
N ARG A 49 14.13 5.74 7.03
CA ARG A 49 13.17 5.51 8.14
C ARG A 49 11.91 6.35 8.08
N THR A 50 11.93 7.42 7.28
CA THR A 50 10.82 8.38 7.16
C THR A 50 9.83 8.01 6.06
N THR A 51 10.12 6.96 5.30
CA THR A 51 9.34 6.56 4.12
C THR A 51 8.71 5.21 4.36
N SER A 52 7.40 5.11 4.12
CA SER A 52 6.70 3.82 4.10
C SER A 52 6.64 3.26 2.69
N TYR A 53 7.00 1.99 2.52
CA TYR A 53 6.87 1.27 1.25
C TYR A 53 6.05 0.00 1.45
N THR A 54 4.92 -0.11 0.77
CA THR A 54 4.03 -1.27 0.83
C THR A 54 3.55 -1.68 -0.55
N VAL A 55 3.36 -2.98 -0.75
CA VAL A 55 2.72 -3.53 -1.95
C VAL A 55 1.27 -3.80 -1.59
N ALA A 56 0.38 -2.95 -2.08
CA ALA A 56 -1.05 -3.05 -1.82
C ALA A 56 -1.81 -3.65 -3.01
N LYS A 57 -2.93 -4.31 -2.74
CA LYS A 57 -3.83 -4.78 -3.80
C LYS A 57 -4.48 -3.58 -4.49
N ASN A 58 -4.42 -3.51 -5.82
CA ASN A 58 -4.98 -2.41 -6.61
C ASN A 58 -6.44 -2.06 -6.28
N THR A 59 -7.29 -3.07 -6.07
CA THR A 59 -8.70 -2.82 -5.73
C THR A 59 -8.89 -2.19 -4.35
N LEU A 60 -7.95 -2.38 -3.43
CA LEU A 60 -7.96 -1.76 -2.11
C LEU A 60 -7.37 -0.36 -2.19
N ALA A 61 -6.22 -0.20 -2.87
CA ALA A 61 -5.61 1.11 -3.10
C ALA A 61 -6.55 2.08 -3.83
N LYS A 62 -7.36 1.60 -4.79
CA LYS A 62 -8.37 2.42 -5.48
C LYS A 62 -9.53 2.90 -4.57
N ARG A 63 -9.74 2.23 -3.44
CA ARG A 63 -10.81 2.55 -2.48
C ARG A 63 -10.32 3.36 -1.28
N ALA A 64 -9.00 3.41 -1.10
CA ALA A 64 -8.33 4.16 -0.05
C ALA A 64 -8.22 5.63 -0.42
#